data_AF-A0A3D2TZP6-F1
#
_entry.id   AF-A0A3D2TZP6-F1
#
_cell.length_a   1.000
_cell.length_b   1.000
_cell.length_c   1.000
_cell.angle_alpha   90.00
_cell.angle_beta   90.00
_cell.angle_gamma   90.00
#
_symmetry.space_group_name_H-M   'P 1'
#
loop_
_entity.id
_entity.type
_entity.pdbx_description
1 polymer ?
#
loop_
_entity_poly.entity_id
_entity_poly.type
_entity_poly.pdbx_seq_one_letter_code
_entity_poly.pdbx_strand_id
1 'polypeptide(L)' 'QHICWDGCMFPNSVLETPGTWNAILKAMIDVRNAHGWNAN' A
#
# COMPACT_ATOMS: atom_id res chain seq x y z
N GLN A 1 -12.49 -15.80 7.18
CA GLN A 1 -12.48 -14.32 7.23
C GLN A 1 -11.26 -13.87 6.46
N HIS A 2 -11.42 -13.10 5.38
CA HIS A 2 -10.32 -12.69 4.50
C HIS A 2 -10.27 -11.17 4.44
N ILE A 3 -9.07 -10.60 4.51
CA ILE A 3 -8.88 -9.18 4.31
C ILE A 3 -8.83 -8.96 2.78
N CYS A 4 -9.82 -8.23 2.24
CA CYS A 4 -9.80 -7.80 0.84
C CYS A 4 -9.18 -6.41 0.75
N TRP A 5 -8.09 -6.29 -0.03
CA TRP A 5 -7.41 -5.02 -0.27
C TRP A 5 -7.23 -4.83 -1.78
N ASP A 6 -7.69 -3.68 -2.30
CA ASP A 6 -7.65 -3.31 -3.73
C ASP A 6 -8.33 -4.32 -4.69
N GLY A 7 -9.27 -5.12 -4.20
CA GLY A 7 -9.98 -6.14 -4.98
C GLY A 7 -9.19 -7.42 -5.25
N CYS A 8 -7.89 -7.46 -4.94
CA CYS A 8 -7.07 -8.66 -4.99
C CYS A 8 -7.05 -9.36 -3.62
N MET A 9 -7.27 -10.68 -3.62
CA MET A 9 -7.17 -11.49 -2.41
C MET A 9 -5.71 -11.86 -2.15
N PHE A 10 -4.99 -11.01 -1.43
CA PHE A 10 -3.73 -11.42 -0.79
C PHE A 10 -4.03 -12.31 0.42
N PRO A 11 -3.19 -13.32 0.71
CA PRO A 11 -3.34 -14.11 1.93
C PRO A 11 -3.26 -13.22 3.18
N ASN A 12 -4.05 -13.53 4.22
CA ASN A 12 -4.02 -12.76 5.47
C ASN A 12 -2.61 -12.72 6.09
N SER A 13 -1.81 -13.78 5.96
CA SER A 13 -0.42 -13.80 6.44
C SER A 13 0.44 -12.68 5.84
N VAL A 14 0.13 -12.28 4.60
CA VAL A 14 0.79 -11.14 3.95
C VAL A 14 0.27 -9.83 4.53
N LEU A 15 -1.05 -9.66 4.65
CA LEU A 15 -1.67 -8.41 5.11
C LEU A 15 -1.54 -8.17 6.63
N GLU A 16 -1.35 -9.21 7.42
CA GLU A 16 -1.15 -9.12 8.88
C GLU A 16 0.30 -8.77 9.25
N THR A 17 1.22 -8.85 8.29
CA THR A 17 2.63 -8.47 8.52
C THR A 17 2.76 -6.94 8.49
N PRO A 18 3.25 -6.28 9.56
CA PRO A 18 3.41 -4.82 9.58
C PRO A 18 4.32 -4.28 8.48
N GLY A 19 5.32 -5.08 8.06
CA GLY A 19 6.21 -4.76 6.95
C GLY A 19 5.49 -4.55 5.61
N THR A 20 4.37 -5.25 5.39
CA THR A 20 3.54 -5.09 4.19
C THR A 20 2.97 -3.69 4.11
N TRP A 21 2.40 -3.18 5.21
CA TRP A 21 1.85 -1.83 5.27
C TRP A 21 2.94 -0.76 5.14
N ASN A 22 4.11 -0.98 5.74
CA ASN A 22 5.25 -0.08 5.57
C ASN A 22 5.73 -0.02 4.11
N ALA A 23 5.78 -1.16 3.42
CA ALA A 23 6.15 -1.22 2.01
C ALA A 23 5.12 -0.51 1.11
N ILE A 24 3.83 -0.70 1.37
CA ILE A 24 2.75 0.00 0.68
C ILE A 24 2.88 1.52 0.88
N LEU A 25 3.01 1.96 2.14
CA LEU A 25 3.15 3.37 2.47
C LEU A 25 4.39 3.99 1.81
N LYS A 26 5.53 3.29 1.85
CA LYS A 26 6.77 3.67 1.16
C LYS A 26 6.51 3.87 -0.34
N ALA A 27 5.85 2.93 -1.00
CA ALA A 27 5.54 3.02 -2.42
C ALA A 27 4.62 4.22 -2.74
N MET A 28 3.58 4.46 -1.92
CA MET A 28 2.69 5.62 -2.09
C MET A 28 3.45 6.95 -1.94
N ILE A 29 4.39 7.03 -0.99
CA ILE A 29 5.25 8.21 -0.81
C ILE A 29 6.20 8.38 -2.00
N ASP A 30 6.81 7.30 -2.50
CA ASP A 30 7.73 7.36 -3.64
C ASP A 30 7.01 7.85 -4.91
N VAL A 31 5.80 7.34 -5.18
CA VAL A 31 4.93 7.81 -6.27
C VAL A 31 4.60 9.30 -6.08
N ARG A 32 4.23 9.72 -4.87
CA ARG A 32 3.97 11.13 -4.56
C ARG A 32 5.19 12.01 -4.81
N ASN A 33 6.39 11.56 -4.44
CA ASN A 33 7.61 12.32 -4.65
C ASN A 33 7.99 12.39 -6.13
N ALA A 34 7.76 11.33 -6.89
CA ALA A 34 8.08 11.25 -8.32
C ALA A 34 7.16 12.10 -9.19
N HIS A 35 5.87 12.19 -8.84
CA HIS A 35 4.87 12.88 -9.65
C HIS A 35 4.37 14.20 -9.04
N GLY A 36 4.74 14.48 -7.79
CA GLY A 36 4.28 15.65 -7.04
C GLY A 36 2.76 15.61 -6.77
N TRP A 37 2.31 16.47 -5.86
CA TRP A 37 0.96 17.01 -5.96
C TRP A 37 1.12 18.35 -6.66
N ASN A 38 0.61 18.47 -7.88
CA ASN A 38 0.41 19.78 -8.47
C ASN A 38 -0.62 20.51 -7.59
N ALA A 39 -0.12 21.23 -6.59
CA ALA A 39 -0.89 22.17 -5.80
C ALA A 39 -1.17 23.38 -6.70
N ASN A 40 -2.13 23.23 -7.59
CA ASN A 40 -2.81 24.36 -8.22
C ASN A 40 -3.99 24.77 -7.36
#